data_AF-A0A7K1Y4Q5-F1
#
_entry.id   AF-A0A7K1Y4Q5-F1
#
_cell.length_a   1.000
_cell.length_b   1.000
_cell.length_c   1.000
_cell.angle_alpha   90.00
_cell.angle_beta   90.00
_cell.angle_gamma   90.00
#
_symmetry.space_group_name_H-M   'P 1'
#
loop_
_entity.id
_entity.type
_entity.pdbx_description
1 polymer ?
#
loop_
_entity_poly.entity_id
_entity_poly.type
_entity_poly.pdbx_seq_one_letter_code
_entity_poly.pdbx_strand_id
1 'polypeptide(L)'
;MSKITDKDIVDLLEERIASLNAELARFRLVLDVLTSIAEESLPGKGELTQLAQVVEDRIGGPVVRSIKKTPALTVPLDFSDKLKVTEKVMFALSKTGPACKDDIFKFLHDLKPAADPVKLNNVLTVVLSSMLKKEQIKAERAGKRYRYFL
;
A
#
# COMPACT_ATOMS: atom_id res chain seq x y z
N MET A 1 33.31 -38.10 9.56
CA MET A 1 32.80 -37.00 8.71
C MET A 1 31.78 -37.61 7.75
N SER A 2 30.51 -37.60 8.12
CA SER A 2 29.45 -38.18 7.27
C SER A 2 29.31 -37.34 6.01
N LYS A 3 29.42 -37.99 4.85
CA LYS A 3 29.24 -37.32 3.55
C LYS A 3 27.73 -37.10 3.38
N ILE A 4 27.29 -35.86 3.52
CA ILE A 4 25.94 -35.45 3.14
C ILE A 4 25.78 -35.82 1.66
N THR A 5 24.78 -36.64 1.35
CA THR A 5 24.50 -37.05 -0.02
C THR A 5 23.48 -36.12 -0.65
N ASP A 6 23.48 -36.02 -1.99
CA ASP A 6 22.50 -35.22 -2.72
C ASP A 6 21.05 -35.63 -2.38
N LYS A 7 20.85 -36.90 -2.01
CA LYS A 7 19.56 -37.42 -1.56
C LYS A 7 19.12 -36.80 -0.23
N ASP A 8 20.04 -36.66 0.74
CA ASP A 8 19.74 -36.01 2.02
C ASP A 8 19.37 -34.53 1.82
N ILE A 9 19.96 -33.88 0.81
CA ILE A 9 19.63 -32.49 0.44
C ILE A 9 18.24 -32.41 -0.17
N VAL A 10 17.89 -33.33 -1.07
CA VAL A 10 16.55 -33.39 -1.68
C VAL A 10 15.49 -33.62 -0.61
N ASP A 11 15.70 -34.60 0.28
CA ASP A 11 14.76 -34.91 1.37
C ASP A 11 14.55 -33.70 2.29
N LEU A 12 15.62 -32.97 2.64
CA LEU A 12 15.54 -31.74 3.42
C LEU A 12 14.75 -30.63 2.70
N LEU A 13 14.97 -30.48 1.39
CA LEU A 13 14.26 -29.49 0.58
C LEU A 13 12.78 -29.83 0.45
N GLU A 14 12.43 -31.10 0.28
CA GLU A 14 11.03 -31.57 0.25
C GLU A 14 10.34 -31.35 1.60
N GLU A 15 11.01 -31.67 2.71
CA GLU A 15 10.52 -31.38 4.06
C GLU A 15 10.30 -29.88 4.26
N ARG A 16 11.23 -29.04 3.76
CA ARG A 16 11.10 -27.59 3.85
C ARG A 16 9.93 -27.07 3.03
N ILE A 17 9.71 -27.60 1.82
CA ILE A 17 8.56 -27.26 0.97
C ILE A 17 7.26 -27.63 1.69
N ALA A 18 7.19 -28.82 2.29
CA ALA A 18 6.02 -29.27 3.04
C ALA A 18 5.72 -28.34 4.23
N SER A 19 6.74 -27.96 5.01
CA SER A 19 6.61 -27.00 6.11
C SER A 19 6.08 -25.64 5.66
N LEU A 20 6.61 -25.10 4.55
CA LEU A 20 6.16 -23.81 4.01
C LEU A 20 4.72 -23.87 3.51
N ASN A 21 4.31 -24.98 2.88
CA ASN A 21 2.92 -25.17 2.45
C ASN A 21 1.96 -25.23 3.64
N ALA A 22 2.36 -25.87 4.75
CA ALA A 22 1.58 -25.88 5.98
C ALA A 22 1.47 -24.47 6.61
N GLU A 23 2.54 -23.68 6.57
CA GLU A 23 2.51 -22.27 6.98
C GLU A 23 1.55 -21.44 6.12
N LEU A 24 1.59 -21.58 4.80
CA LEU A 24 0.66 -20.90 3.89
C LEU A 24 -0.79 -21.29 4.15
N ALA A 25 -1.06 -22.57 4.44
CA ALA A 25 -2.41 -23.03 4.79
C ALA A 25 -2.92 -22.34 6.08
N ARG A 26 -2.07 -22.19 7.10
CA ARG A 26 -2.43 -21.45 8.33
C ARG A 26 -2.78 -19.98 8.05
N PHE A 27 -1.99 -19.30 7.22
CA PHE A 27 -2.28 -17.91 6.86
C PHE A 27 -3.58 -17.77 6.07
N ARG A 28 -3.90 -18.73 5.19
CA ARG A 28 -5.17 -18.75 4.46
C ARG A 28 -6.37 -18.89 5.39
N LEU A 29 -6.30 -19.74 6.41
CA LEU A 29 -7.37 -19.85 7.41
C LEU A 29 -7.58 -18.54 8.17
N VAL A 30 -6.50 -17.87 8.57
CA VAL A 30 -6.60 -16.55 9.25
C VAL A 30 -7.23 -15.51 8.32
N LEU A 31 -6.85 -15.50 7.04
CA LEU A 31 -7.47 -14.61 6.06
C LEU A 31 -8.96 -14.89 5.90
N ASP A 32 -9.36 -16.16 5.78
CA ASP A 32 -10.75 -16.57 5.62
C ASP A 32 -11.61 -16.12 6.82
N VAL A 33 -11.10 -16.29 8.05
CA VAL A 33 -11.74 -15.80 9.27
C VAL A 33 -11.88 -14.27 9.24
N LEU A 34 -10.83 -13.54 8.88
CA LEU A 34 -10.88 -12.07 8.80
C LEU A 34 -11.83 -11.56 7.71
N THR A 35 -11.90 -12.25 6.57
CA THR A 35 -12.84 -11.90 5.50
C THR A 35 -14.27 -12.25 5.87
N SER A 36 -14.51 -13.39 6.53
CA SER A 36 -15.84 -13.75 7.03
C SER A 36 -16.33 -12.78 8.11
N ILE A 37 -15.45 -12.30 8.99
CA ILE A 37 -15.79 -11.26 9.98
C ILE A 37 -16.12 -9.92 9.30
N ALA A 38 -15.47 -9.60 8.18
CA ALA A 38 -15.75 -8.37 7.44
C ALA A 38 -17.15 -8.38 6.79
N GLU A 39 -17.71 -9.56 6.48
CA GLU A 39 -19.05 -9.67 5.89
C GLU A 39 -20.19 -9.62 6.94
N GLU A 40 -19.93 -9.97 8.21
CA GLU A 40 -20.97 -9.90 9.28
C GLU A 40 -21.14 -8.49 9.90
N SER A 41 -20.36 -7.49 9.49
CA SER A 41 -20.48 -6.11 9.99
C SER A 41 -21.46 -5.24 9.19
N LEU A 42 -22.72 -5.66 9.10
CA LEU A 42 -23.82 -4.76 8.77
C LEU A 42 -25.08 -5.05 9.61
N PRO A 43 -25.20 -4.43 10.80
CA PRO A 43 -26.50 -4.10 11.35
C PRO A 43 -26.73 -2.58 11.31
N GLY A 44 -27.80 -2.18 10.62
CA GLY A 44 -28.67 -1.05 10.98
C GLY A 44 -28.08 0.36 11.01
N LYS A 45 -28.18 1.10 9.90
CA LYS A 45 -28.23 2.57 9.93
C LYS A 45 -29.69 3.03 9.97
N GLY A 46 -30.24 3.09 11.18
CA GLY A 46 -31.45 3.86 11.50
C GLY A 46 -31.08 5.05 12.38
N GLU A 47 -31.53 6.23 11.98
CA GLU A 47 -31.67 7.47 12.76
C GLU A 47 -30.46 8.00 13.55
N LEU A 48 -29.96 9.16 13.12
CA LEU A 48 -29.77 10.34 13.97
C LEU A 48 -29.40 11.53 13.07
N THR A 49 -30.37 11.91 12.24
CA THR A 49 -30.40 13.20 11.57
C THR A 49 -31.24 14.12 12.45
N GLN A 50 -30.61 15.10 13.09
CA GLN A 50 -31.16 16.32 13.72
C GLN A 50 -30.44 16.58 15.05
N LEU A 51 -29.42 17.43 15.03
CA LEU A 51 -28.96 18.29 16.15
C LEU A 51 -27.73 19.13 15.72
N ALA A 52 -27.75 19.69 14.51
CA ALA A 52 -26.64 20.51 14.00
C ALA A 52 -27.15 21.78 13.29
N GLN A 53 -28.09 22.48 13.93
CA GLN A 53 -28.38 23.87 13.63
C GLN A 53 -28.35 24.65 14.94
N VAL A 54 -27.82 25.87 14.88
CA VAL A 54 -27.46 26.77 15.99
C VAL A 54 -26.04 26.53 16.51
N VAL A 55 -25.04 27.07 15.79
CA VAL A 55 -24.16 28.16 16.25
C VAL A 55 -23.44 28.71 15.01
N GLU A 56 -23.94 29.83 14.50
CA GLU A 56 -23.20 30.73 13.60
C GLU A 56 -22.12 31.48 14.38
N ASP A 57 -21.11 31.93 13.61
CA ASP A 57 -20.24 33.06 13.91
C ASP A 57 -19.23 32.93 15.06
N ARG A 58 -18.01 32.54 14.69
CA ARG A 58 -16.82 33.42 14.64
C ARG A 58 -15.54 32.60 14.47
N ILE A 59 -14.57 33.24 13.81
CA ILE A 59 -13.13 32.89 13.72
C ILE A 59 -12.78 31.92 12.58
N GLY A 60 -12.03 32.46 11.60
CA GLY A 60 -11.38 31.72 10.54
C GLY A 60 -10.43 30.65 11.06
N GLY A 61 -10.89 29.40 11.01
CA GLY A 61 -10.08 28.19 11.13
C GLY A 61 -9.85 27.55 9.76
N PRO A 62 -8.80 26.73 9.59
CA PRO A 62 -8.49 26.13 8.31
C PRO A 62 -9.61 25.17 7.93
N VAL A 63 -10.14 25.34 6.72
CA VAL A 63 -11.13 24.45 6.10
C VAL A 63 -10.58 23.02 6.11
N VAL A 64 -11.01 22.21 7.08
CA VAL A 64 -10.79 20.76 7.06
C VAL A 64 -11.69 20.23 5.95
N ARG A 65 -11.14 20.19 4.72
CA ARG A 65 -11.77 19.50 3.61
C ARG A 65 -11.87 18.04 4.02
N SER A 66 -13.11 17.61 4.28
CA SER A 66 -13.46 16.21 4.45
C SER A 66 -12.90 15.43 3.27
N ILE A 67 -11.96 14.54 3.57
CA ILE A 67 -11.33 13.67 2.58
C ILE A 67 -12.39 12.66 2.19
N LYS A 68 -13.11 12.94 1.09
CA LYS A 68 -13.96 11.94 0.44
C LYS A 68 -13.07 10.76 0.08
N LYS A 69 -13.34 9.57 0.65
CA LYS A 69 -12.75 8.30 0.23
C LYS A 69 -13.08 8.12 -1.26
N THR A 70 -12.11 8.37 -2.12
CA THR A 70 -12.23 8.06 -3.54
C THR A 70 -11.94 6.57 -3.74
N PRO A 71 -12.73 5.86 -4.56
CA PRO A 71 -12.56 4.43 -4.80
C PRO A 71 -11.17 4.12 -5.35
N ALA A 72 -10.71 2.89 -5.08
CA ALA A 72 -9.42 2.35 -5.50
C ALA A 72 -9.17 2.64 -6.99
N LEU A 73 -8.13 3.41 -7.28
CA LEU A 73 -7.69 3.66 -8.65
C LEU A 73 -7.15 2.34 -9.22
N THR A 74 -7.71 1.91 -10.34
CA THR A 74 -7.21 0.84 -11.19
C THR A 74 -5.74 1.08 -11.51
N VAL A 75 -4.88 0.14 -11.14
CA VAL A 75 -3.46 0.14 -11.48
C VAL A 75 -3.32 0.13 -13.01
N PRO A 76 -2.75 1.18 -13.63
CA PRO A 76 -2.52 1.17 -15.07
C PRO A 76 -1.47 0.10 -15.40
N LEU A 77 -1.78 -0.76 -16.37
CA LEU A 77 -0.88 -1.83 -16.82
C LEU A 77 0.32 -1.29 -17.62
N ASP A 78 0.19 -0.06 -18.16
CA ASP A 78 1.16 0.56 -19.07
C ASP A 78 1.68 1.92 -18.55
N PHE A 79 2.99 2.11 -18.68
CA PHE A 79 3.65 3.38 -18.42
C PHE A 79 3.44 4.34 -19.60
N SER A 80 2.61 5.38 -19.40
CA SER A 80 2.45 6.47 -20.36
C SER A 80 3.07 7.77 -19.85
N ASP A 81 3.84 8.41 -20.72
CA ASP A 81 4.63 9.61 -20.41
C ASP A 81 3.75 10.81 -19.97
N LYS A 82 2.48 10.79 -20.41
CA LYS A 82 1.43 11.78 -20.12
C LYS A 82 0.71 11.56 -18.79
N LEU A 83 0.96 10.44 -18.10
CA LEU A 83 0.28 10.10 -16.85
C LEU A 83 0.72 11.00 -15.69
N LYS A 84 -0.21 11.21 -14.75
CA LYS A 84 0.05 11.98 -13.52
C LYS A 84 1.14 11.27 -12.70
N VAL A 85 1.94 12.04 -11.97
CA VAL A 85 3.01 11.48 -11.13
C VAL A 85 2.47 10.43 -10.15
N THR A 86 1.22 10.59 -9.69
CA THR A 86 0.49 9.60 -8.87
C THR A 86 0.37 8.23 -9.53
N GLU A 87 0.03 8.18 -10.83
CA GLU A 87 -0.12 6.93 -11.59
C GLU A 87 1.25 6.28 -11.85
N LYS A 88 2.28 7.09 -12.07
CA LYS A 88 3.67 6.62 -12.20
C LYS A 88 4.18 5.99 -10.89
N VAL A 89 3.81 6.57 -9.73
CA VAL A 89 4.13 6.00 -8.41
C VAL A 89 3.36 4.71 -8.16
N MET A 90 2.08 4.63 -8.53
CA MET A 90 1.29 3.38 -8.46
C MET A 90 1.92 2.27 -9.30
N PHE A 91 2.35 2.60 -10.53
CA PHE A 91 3.03 1.65 -11.41
C PHE A 91 4.37 1.18 -10.82
N ALA A 92 5.17 2.13 -10.29
CA ALA A 92 6.43 1.80 -9.62
C ALA A 92 6.22 0.88 -8.42
N LEU A 93 5.19 1.11 -7.61
CA LEU A 93 4.84 0.23 -6.48
C LEU A 93 4.31 -1.14 -6.92
N SER A 94 3.54 -1.20 -8.01
CA SER A 94 3.07 -2.46 -8.60
C SER A 94 4.23 -3.33 -9.12
N LYS A 95 5.25 -2.72 -9.73
CA LYS A 95 6.42 -3.43 -10.26
C LYS A 95 7.50 -3.74 -9.22
N THR A 96 7.72 -2.84 -8.26
CA THR A 96 8.79 -2.98 -7.25
C THR A 96 8.32 -3.74 -6.00
N GLY A 97 7.00 -3.79 -5.74
CA GLY A 97 6.44 -4.31 -4.51
C GLY A 97 6.60 -3.33 -3.34
N PRO A 98 6.63 -3.82 -2.07
CA PRO A 98 6.77 -2.95 -0.89
C PRO A 98 8.14 -2.25 -0.89
N ALA A 99 8.14 -0.96 -1.20
CA ALA A 99 9.37 -0.20 -1.49
C ALA A 99 9.50 1.05 -0.62
N CYS A 100 10.74 1.46 -0.35
CA CYS A 100 11.00 2.74 0.32
C CYS A 100 10.92 3.88 -0.70
N LYS A 101 10.73 5.11 -0.20
CA LYS A 101 10.74 6.33 -1.01
C LYS A 101 11.98 6.41 -1.93
N ASP A 102 13.15 6.05 -1.43
CA ASP A 102 14.41 6.09 -2.18
C ASP A 102 14.41 5.09 -3.35
N ASP A 103 13.79 3.92 -3.16
CA ASP A 103 13.74 2.86 -4.16
C ASP A 103 12.75 3.24 -5.28
N ILE A 104 11.60 3.80 -4.89
CA ILE A 104 10.61 4.35 -5.83
C ILE A 104 11.22 5.51 -6.63
N PHE A 105 12.03 6.35 -5.97
CA PHE A 105 12.73 7.44 -6.62
C PHE A 105 13.75 6.93 -7.65
N LYS A 106 14.58 5.95 -7.30
CA LYS A 106 15.53 5.32 -8.24
C LYS A 106 14.80 4.73 -9.45
N PHE A 107 13.75 3.96 -9.22
CA PHE A 107 12.97 3.34 -10.29
C PHE A 107 12.34 4.40 -11.24
N LEU A 108 11.80 5.49 -10.69
CA LEU A 108 11.25 6.58 -11.49
C LEU A 108 12.32 7.39 -12.22
N HIS A 109 13.50 7.54 -11.62
CA HIS A 109 14.64 8.23 -12.23
C HIS A 109 15.26 7.41 -13.37
N ASP A 110 15.36 6.09 -13.21
CA ASP A 110 15.83 5.18 -14.26
C ASP A 110 14.88 5.18 -15.47
N LEU A 111 13.57 5.29 -15.24
CA LEU A 111 12.56 5.44 -16.29
C LEU A 111 12.56 6.84 -16.94
N LYS A 112 13.05 7.86 -16.24
CA LYS A 112 13.09 9.25 -16.71
C LYS A 112 14.35 9.98 -16.23
N PRO A 113 15.50 9.75 -16.88
CA PRO A 113 16.74 10.45 -16.52
C PRO A 113 16.70 11.95 -16.89
N ALA A 114 15.73 12.38 -17.72
CA ALA A 114 15.57 13.77 -18.15
C ALA A 114 14.88 14.68 -17.12
N ALA A 115 14.38 14.14 -16.00
CA ALA A 115 13.69 14.92 -14.98
C ALA A 115 14.65 15.38 -13.87
N ASP A 116 14.54 16.64 -13.43
CA ASP A 116 15.34 17.18 -12.32
C ASP A 116 15.15 16.32 -11.05
N PRO A 117 16.22 15.72 -10.49
CA PRO A 117 16.13 14.79 -9.36
C PRO A 117 15.58 15.48 -8.10
N VAL A 118 15.91 16.75 -7.89
CA VAL A 118 15.44 17.54 -6.74
C VAL A 118 13.93 17.76 -6.81
N LYS A 119 13.40 18.12 -7.99
CA LYS A 119 11.97 18.36 -8.19
C LYS A 119 11.19 17.04 -8.06
N LEU A 120 11.72 15.95 -8.62
CA LEU A 120 11.09 14.64 -8.54
C LEU A 120 10.97 14.16 -7.09
N ASN A 121 12.00 14.35 -6.26
CA ASN A 121 11.98 13.95 -4.86
C ASN A 121 10.94 14.73 -4.02
N ASN A 122 10.84 16.05 -4.24
CA ASN A 122 9.84 16.89 -3.58
C ASN A 122 8.42 16.50 -3.98
N VAL A 123 8.18 16.33 -5.29
CA VAL A 123 6.88 15.89 -5.80
C VAL A 123 6.52 14.50 -5.27
N LEU A 124 7.47 13.56 -5.26
CA LEU A 124 7.26 12.21 -4.74
C LEU A 124 6.83 12.22 -3.26
N THR A 125 7.43 13.08 -2.44
CA THR A 125 7.06 13.23 -1.01
C THR A 125 5.62 13.70 -0.85
N VAL A 126 5.23 14.73 -1.60
CA VAL A 126 3.86 15.29 -1.57
C VAL A 126 2.86 14.25 -2.08
N VAL A 127 3.20 13.54 -3.15
CA VAL A 127 2.33 12.51 -3.75
C VAL A 127 2.14 11.33 -2.81
N LEU A 128 3.21 10.74 -2.26
CA LEU A 128 3.12 9.64 -1.29
C LEU A 128 2.29 10.05 -0.06
N SER A 129 2.51 11.26 0.46
CA SER A 129 1.72 11.78 1.59
C SER A 129 0.24 11.96 1.23
N SER A 130 -0.05 12.44 0.01
CA SER A 130 -1.42 12.60 -0.48
C SER A 130 -2.12 11.26 -0.69
N MET A 131 -1.42 10.27 -1.25
CA MET A 131 -1.94 8.94 -1.51
C MET A 131 -2.20 8.17 -0.21
N LEU A 132 -1.32 8.29 0.77
CA LEU A 132 -1.52 7.71 2.10
C LEU A 132 -2.75 8.32 2.80
N LYS A 133 -2.89 9.64 2.75
CA LYS A 133 -4.09 10.33 3.29
C LYS A 133 -5.39 9.94 2.58
N LYS A 134 -5.32 9.53 1.32
CA LYS A 134 -6.46 9.06 0.52
C LYS A 134 -6.70 7.56 0.64
N GLU A 135 -5.95 6.85 1.51
CA GLU A 135 -6.00 5.39 1.67
C GLU A 135 -5.76 4.62 0.35
N GLN A 136 -5.03 5.22 -0.60
CA GLN A 136 -4.71 4.60 -1.90
C GLN A 136 -3.46 3.71 -1.84
N ILE A 137 -2.60 3.97 -0.85
CA ILE A 137 -1.43 3.15 -0.53
C ILE A 137 -1.37 3.02 0.99
N LYS A 138 -0.89 1.87 1.45
CA LYS A 138 -0.57 1.63 2.86
C LYS A 138 0.92 1.92 3.08
N ALA A 139 1.24 2.33 4.30
CA ALA A 139 2.63 2.44 4.73
C ALA A 139 2.86 1.66 6.01
N GLU A 140 3.91 0.87 6.02
CA GLU A 140 4.39 0.15 7.20
C GLU A 140 5.69 0.80 7.67
N ARG A 141 5.82 1.00 8.98
CA ARG A 141 7.02 1.57 9.57
C ARG A 141 8.09 0.49 9.69
N ALA A 142 9.06 0.51 8.78
CA ALA A 142 10.24 -0.34 8.82
C ALA A 142 11.42 0.42 9.46
N GLY A 143 11.47 0.45 10.80
CA GLY A 143 12.52 1.12 11.56
C GLY A 143 12.46 2.65 11.46
N LYS A 144 13.48 3.26 10.84
CA LYS A 144 13.58 4.73 10.62
C LYS A 144 12.91 5.20 9.32
N ARG A 145 12.41 4.28 8.49
CA ARG A 145 11.82 4.57 7.18
C ARG A 145 10.42 3.97 7.07
N TYR A 146 9.63 4.50 6.15
CA TYR A 146 8.34 3.94 5.77
C TYR A 146 8.50 3.11 4.50
N ARG A 147 7.97 1.88 4.51
CA ARG A 147 7.74 1.09 3.31
C ARG A 147 6.33 1.35 2.84
N TYR A 148 6.19 1.68 1.57
CA TYR A 148 4.90 1.92 0.94
C TYR A 148 4.50 0.70 0.12
N PHE A 149 3.24 0.30 0.20
CA PHE A 149 2.67 -0.81 -0.55
C PHE A 149 1.23 -0.50 -0.93
N LEU A 150 0.71 -1.22 -1.93
CA LEU A 150 -0.69 -1.15 -2.35
C LEU A 150 -1.58 -1.93 -1.38
#